data_AF-A0A7C2PV74-F1
#
_entry.id   AF-A0A7C2PV74-F1
#
_cell.length_a   1.000
_cell.length_b   1.000
_cell.length_c   1.000
_cell.angle_alpha   90.00
_cell.angle_beta   90.00
_cell.angle_gamma   90.00
#
_symmetry.space_group_name_H-M   'P 1'
#
loop_
_entity.id
_entity.type
_entity.pdbx_description
1 polymer ?
#
loop_
_entity_poly.entity_id
_entity_poly.type
_entity_poly.pdbx_seq_one_letter_code
_entity_poly.pdbx_strand_id
1 'polypeptide(L)'
;MPIRQHNVMLYTAGGLIAASVVTVLHQVAGDPQIGIVVPAAHAAVPLPGAGPAPAAAASAAITDLLLQDPLAVARMGRERYERDVRDYTCTLLKQERIAGKLRETEEIYVLYRESPHSVYMIWKKNADQAKRALFIDRPDFVDAQGRKLAVVEPAGAIIRLFVSEVKLPIHGPQAERASRRTIDEFGFRSLFGLLNRYNEIASQRGELDFRYTGEGEIDGRPTYVFVRLLPLGRGYPDARLVVHLDQEWLLPTSVSSYADTEGKQLLGSYVYTRVQLNPGLSEADFRF
;
A
#
# COMPACT_ATOMS: atom_id res chain seq x y z
N MET A 1 -62.96 -28.11 -18.27
CA MET A 1 -62.97 -29.27 -17.37
C MET A 1 -61.59 -29.92 -17.38
N PRO A 2 -60.96 -30.20 -16.23
CA PRO A 2 -60.85 -29.41 -14.99
C PRO A 2 -59.36 -28.98 -14.78
N ILE A 3 -59.02 -27.74 -14.43
CA ILE A 3 -58.98 -27.14 -13.07
C ILE A 3 -58.60 -28.15 -11.97
N ARG A 4 -57.40 -27.98 -11.38
CA ARG A 4 -57.13 -28.40 -10.01
C ARG A 4 -56.33 -27.32 -9.27
N GLN A 5 -57.06 -26.56 -8.46
CA GLN A 5 -56.59 -25.78 -7.31
C GLN A 5 -56.47 -26.67 -6.06
N HIS A 6 -55.95 -26.06 -4.97
CA HIS A 6 -55.98 -26.42 -3.53
C HIS A 6 -54.66 -27.06 -3.03
N ASN A 7 -53.99 -26.65 -1.93
CA ASN A 7 -54.24 -25.75 -0.79
C ASN A 7 -52.86 -25.19 -0.34
N VAL A 8 -52.65 -23.91 -0.04
CA VAL A 8 -52.99 -23.15 1.20
C VAL A 8 -52.61 -23.85 2.51
N MET A 9 -51.59 -23.32 3.20
CA MET A 9 -51.64 -23.19 4.65
C MET A 9 -50.97 -21.88 5.10
N LEU A 10 -51.79 -21.02 5.69
CA LEU A 10 -51.42 -19.80 6.40
C LEU A 10 -50.73 -20.14 7.73
N TYR A 11 -49.81 -19.27 8.16
CA TYR A 11 -49.77 -18.81 9.55
C TYR A 11 -49.69 -17.28 9.57
N THR A 12 -50.76 -16.67 10.07
CA THR A 12 -50.87 -15.26 10.46
C THR A 12 -50.75 -15.15 11.98
N ALA A 13 -49.96 -14.19 12.46
CA ALA A 13 -50.18 -13.38 13.66
C ALA A 13 -49.17 -12.21 13.55
N GLY A 14 -49.59 -10.97 13.28
CA GLY A 14 -50.20 -10.06 14.26
C GLY A 14 -49.08 -9.34 15.02
N GLY A 15 -48.92 -8.02 15.06
CA GLY A 15 -49.71 -6.88 14.63
C GLY A 15 -49.08 -5.62 15.25
N LEU A 16 -49.71 -4.49 14.97
CA LEU A 16 -49.58 -3.16 15.57
C LEU A 16 -48.48 -2.18 15.10
N ILE A 17 -49.04 -1.05 14.67
CA ILE A 17 -48.48 0.23 14.26
C ILE A 17 -48.11 1.03 15.51
N ALA A 18 -46.95 1.69 15.49
CA ALA A 18 -46.73 2.91 16.25
C ALA A 18 -45.81 3.85 15.44
N ALA A 19 -46.39 4.94 14.95
CA ALA A 19 -45.66 6.08 14.46
C ALA A 19 -45.00 6.80 15.64
N SER A 20 -43.71 7.13 15.53
CA SER A 20 -43.05 8.12 16.39
C SER A 20 -41.88 8.74 15.64
N VAL A 21 -42.00 10.04 15.40
CA VAL A 21 -41.00 10.96 14.86
C VAL A 21 -39.83 11.07 15.86
N VAL A 22 -38.60 10.70 15.47
CA VAL A 22 -37.37 11.20 16.12
C VAL A 22 -36.20 11.22 15.12
N THR A 23 -35.86 12.43 14.71
CA THR A 23 -34.52 13.01 14.51
C THR A 23 -33.46 12.23 13.72
N VAL A 24 -33.15 12.75 12.53
CA VAL A 24 -31.88 12.56 11.81
C VAL A 24 -30.73 13.04 12.71
N LEU A 25 -29.94 12.12 13.23
CA LEU A 25 -28.62 12.42 13.77
C LEU A 25 -27.59 11.84 12.81
N HIS A 26 -26.80 12.74 12.20
CA HIS A 26 -25.59 12.40 11.48
C HIS A 26 -24.66 11.64 12.41
N GLN A 27 -24.62 10.33 12.27
CA GLN A 27 -23.59 9.51 12.86
C GLN A 27 -22.41 9.54 11.90
N VAL A 28 -21.40 10.35 12.24
CA VAL A 28 -20.05 10.23 11.71
C VAL A 28 -19.60 8.82 12.08
N ALA A 29 -19.77 7.88 11.16
CA ALA A 29 -19.24 6.55 11.29
C ALA A 29 -17.71 6.69 11.25
N GLY A 30 -17.08 6.50 12.41
CA GLY A 30 -15.64 6.30 12.48
C GLY A 30 -15.28 5.15 11.56
N ASP A 31 -14.38 5.43 10.62
CA ASP A 31 -13.79 4.44 9.73
C ASP A 31 -13.19 3.31 10.59
N PRO A 32 -13.39 2.02 10.25
CA PRO A 32 -12.76 0.94 10.97
C PRO A 32 -11.24 1.05 10.79
N GLN A 33 -10.54 1.46 11.85
CA GLN A 33 -9.10 1.32 11.92
C GLN A 33 -8.76 -0.15 11.70
N ILE A 34 -8.06 -0.45 10.60
CA ILE A 34 -7.50 -1.77 10.38
C ILE A 34 -6.39 -1.94 11.42
N GLY A 35 -6.73 -2.65 12.49
CA GLY A 35 -5.79 -3.04 13.54
C GLY A 35 -4.78 -4.06 13.00
N ILE A 36 -3.79 -3.59 12.24
CA ILE A 36 -2.51 -4.29 12.19
C ILE A 36 -1.81 -3.93 13.50
N VAL A 37 -1.93 -4.81 14.49
CA VAL A 37 -1.14 -4.72 15.73
C VAL A 37 0.31 -5.01 15.35
N VAL A 38 1.10 -3.96 15.17
CA VAL A 38 2.56 -4.05 15.13
C VAL A 38 3.04 -4.27 16.56
N PRO A 39 3.80 -5.34 16.88
CA PRO A 39 4.32 -5.52 18.23
C PRO A 39 5.28 -4.39 18.57
N ALA A 40 4.99 -3.63 19.63
CA ALA A 40 5.89 -2.60 20.14
C ALA A 40 7.17 -3.25 20.71
N ALA A 41 8.33 -2.89 20.16
CA ALA A 41 9.62 -3.31 20.72
C ALA A 41 10.72 -2.26 20.51
N HIS A 42 10.73 -1.25 21.38
CA HIS A 42 11.86 -0.76 22.20
C HIS A 42 11.58 0.70 22.59
N ALA A 43 11.50 0.93 23.90
CA ALA A 43 11.30 2.26 24.46
C ALA A 43 12.46 3.19 24.07
N ALA A 44 12.15 4.29 23.39
CA ALA A 44 13.08 5.38 23.20
C ALA A 44 13.36 6.05 24.55
N VAL A 45 14.62 6.09 24.95
CA VAL A 45 15.08 6.91 26.08
C VAL A 45 15.01 8.38 25.65
N PRO A 46 14.28 9.27 26.36
CA PRO A 46 14.25 10.68 25.99
C PRO A 46 15.58 11.35 26.33
N LEU A 47 16.20 12.01 25.36
CA LEU A 47 17.26 12.98 25.61
C LEU A 47 16.64 14.28 26.16
N PRO A 48 17.13 14.83 27.29
CA PRO A 48 16.61 16.07 27.84
C PRO A 48 17.21 17.29 27.12
N GLY A 49 16.38 18.26 26.73
CA GLY A 49 16.84 19.65 26.57
C GLY A 49 16.56 20.40 25.25
N ALA A 50 15.47 20.16 24.53
CA ALA A 50 15.03 21.06 23.45
C ALA A 50 13.60 21.57 23.72
N GLY A 51 13.43 22.90 23.79
CA GLY A 51 12.10 23.51 23.96
C GLY A 51 11.17 23.24 22.76
N PRO A 52 9.84 23.22 22.95
CA PRO A 52 8.90 22.61 21.98
C PRO A 52 8.52 23.49 20.76
N ALA A 53 9.18 24.63 20.50
CA ALA A 53 8.63 25.67 19.62
C ALA A 53 8.78 25.46 18.08
N PRO A 54 9.92 24.99 17.52
CA PRO A 54 10.10 24.98 16.05
C PRO A 54 9.35 23.84 15.35
N ALA A 55 9.35 22.65 15.96
CA ALA A 55 8.72 21.45 15.39
C ALA A 55 7.18 21.55 15.43
N ALA A 56 6.61 22.10 16.52
CA ALA A 56 5.16 22.26 16.66
C ALA A 56 4.59 23.30 15.67
N ALA A 57 5.29 24.41 15.42
CA ALA A 57 4.87 25.42 14.46
C ALA A 57 4.95 24.93 13.01
N ALA A 58 6.01 24.18 12.65
CA ALA A 58 6.11 23.53 11.34
C ALA A 58 5.01 22.49 11.13
N SER A 59 4.66 21.74 12.18
CA SER A 59 3.53 20.79 12.16
C SER A 59 2.20 21.49 11.89
N ALA A 60 1.90 22.59 12.59
CA ALA A 60 0.66 23.34 12.42
C ALA A 60 0.51 23.91 10.99
N ALA A 61 1.58 24.46 10.42
CA ALA A 61 1.57 24.97 9.05
C ALA A 61 1.32 23.87 8.01
N ILE A 62 1.86 22.65 8.23
CA ILE A 62 1.57 21.50 7.38
C ILE A 62 0.11 21.07 7.53
N THR A 63 -0.44 21.04 8.75
CA THR A 63 -1.85 20.70 8.98
C THR A 63 -2.80 21.65 8.26
N ASP A 64 -2.54 22.96 8.30
CA ASP A 64 -3.34 23.92 7.54
C ASP A 64 -3.26 23.68 6.03
N LEU A 65 -2.05 23.39 5.52
CA LEU A 65 -1.86 23.05 4.11
C LEU A 65 -2.56 21.73 3.72
N LEU A 66 -2.60 20.73 4.60
CA LEU A 66 -3.30 19.46 4.37
C LEU A 66 -4.80 19.65 4.18
N LEU A 67 -5.40 20.56 4.93
CA LEU A 67 -6.83 20.87 4.84
C LEU A 67 -7.18 21.66 3.57
N GLN A 68 -6.26 22.47 3.08
CA GLN A 68 -6.48 23.36 1.92
C GLN A 68 -6.06 22.72 0.59
N ASP A 69 -4.86 22.15 0.52
CA ASP A 69 -4.29 21.47 -0.65
C ASP A 69 -3.51 20.20 -0.21
N PRO A 70 -4.20 19.08 0.03
CA PRO A 70 -3.54 17.83 0.40
C PRO A 70 -2.57 17.31 -0.68
N LEU A 71 -2.75 17.71 -1.95
CA LEU A 71 -1.81 17.37 -3.01
C LEU A 71 -0.49 18.15 -2.88
N ALA A 72 -0.50 19.37 -2.33
CA ALA A 72 0.73 20.12 -2.07
C ALA A 72 1.67 19.36 -1.15
N VAL A 73 1.15 18.77 -0.07
CA VAL A 73 1.97 18.01 0.88
C VAL A 73 2.51 16.73 0.24
N ALA A 74 1.71 16.04 -0.57
CA ALA A 74 2.19 14.90 -1.35
C ALA A 74 3.31 15.29 -2.36
N ARG A 75 3.18 16.45 -3.01
CA ARG A 75 4.23 17.00 -3.90
C ARG A 75 5.51 17.32 -3.12
N MET A 76 5.40 17.98 -1.97
CA MET A 76 6.53 18.26 -1.08
C MET A 76 7.24 16.99 -0.64
N GLY A 77 6.49 15.94 -0.30
CA GLY A 77 7.05 14.61 0.03
C GLY A 77 7.84 14.00 -1.12
N ARG A 78 7.31 14.07 -2.36
CA ARG A 78 8.03 13.62 -3.55
C ARG A 78 9.32 14.40 -3.78
N GLU A 79 9.27 15.72 -3.73
CA GLU A 79 10.43 16.59 -3.95
C GLU A 79 11.53 16.33 -2.89
N ARG A 80 11.14 16.13 -1.64
CA ARG A 80 12.05 15.74 -0.56
C ARG A 80 12.67 14.37 -0.81
N TYR A 81 11.86 13.39 -1.19
CA TYR A 81 12.35 12.06 -1.55
C TYR A 81 13.41 12.13 -2.66
N GLU A 82 13.10 12.81 -3.76
CA GLU A 82 14.01 12.94 -4.91
C GLU A 82 15.33 13.61 -4.54
N ARG A 83 15.28 14.63 -3.66
CA ARG A 83 16.46 15.34 -3.20
C ARG A 83 17.30 14.51 -2.22
N ASP A 84 16.68 13.81 -1.28
CA ASP A 84 17.38 13.35 -0.07
C ASP A 84 17.56 11.82 -0.01
N VAL A 85 16.75 11.02 -0.70
CA VAL A 85 16.80 9.55 -0.61
C VAL A 85 17.60 8.96 -1.78
N ARG A 86 18.51 8.04 -1.47
CA ARG A 86 19.38 7.34 -2.43
C ARG A 86 19.25 5.83 -2.33
N ASP A 87 19.14 5.34 -1.11
CA ASP A 87 18.90 3.94 -0.80
C ASP A 87 18.14 3.82 0.52
N TYR A 88 17.54 2.65 0.75
CA TYR A 88 16.96 2.31 2.04
C TYR A 88 16.79 0.80 2.18
N THR A 89 16.66 0.36 3.42
CA THR A 89 16.15 -0.97 3.76
C THR A 89 14.82 -0.87 4.48
N CYS A 90 13.96 -1.87 4.34
CA CYS A 90 12.73 -1.95 5.12
C CYS A 90 12.24 -3.39 5.28
N THR A 91 11.33 -3.62 6.22
CA THR A 91 10.42 -4.77 6.20
C THR A 91 9.09 -4.33 5.60
N LEU A 92 8.75 -4.89 4.44
CA LEU A 92 7.46 -4.73 3.79
C LEU A 92 6.49 -5.80 4.30
N LEU A 93 5.36 -5.38 4.84
CA LEU A 93 4.18 -6.22 5.02
C LEU A 93 3.30 -6.05 3.79
N LYS A 94 3.12 -7.12 3.02
CA LYS A 94 2.40 -7.09 1.75
C LYS A 94 1.24 -8.06 1.78
N GLN A 95 0.03 -7.58 1.50
CA GLN A 95 -1.15 -8.42 1.33
C GLN A 95 -1.86 -8.05 0.04
N GLU A 96 -2.18 -9.04 -0.79
CA GLU A 96 -2.75 -8.78 -2.11
C GLU A 96 -3.91 -9.73 -2.43
N ARG A 97 -4.90 -9.19 -3.16
CA ARG A 97 -5.91 -9.98 -3.84
C ARG A 97 -5.46 -10.24 -5.27
N ILE A 98 -5.20 -11.51 -5.57
CA ILE A 98 -4.74 -11.98 -6.87
C ILE A 98 -5.68 -13.09 -7.34
N ALA A 99 -6.14 -13.00 -8.59
CA ALA A 99 -7.14 -13.91 -9.16
C ALA A 99 -8.39 -14.08 -8.26
N GLY A 100 -8.88 -12.96 -7.70
CA GLY A 100 -10.08 -12.93 -6.85
C GLY A 100 -9.86 -13.35 -5.39
N LYS A 101 -8.73 -13.96 -5.04
CA LYS A 101 -8.44 -14.44 -3.68
C LYS A 101 -7.49 -13.51 -2.94
N LEU A 102 -7.90 -13.06 -1.75
CA LEU A 102 -6.99 -12.37 -0.82
C LEU A 102 -6.03 -13.40 -0.23
N ARG A 103 -4.73 -13.17 -0.38
CA ARG A 103 -3.67 -14.05 0.12
C ARG A 103 -3.31 -13.71 1.57
N GLU A 104 -2.49 -14.57 2.17
CA GLU A 104 -1.85 -14.29 3.46
C GLU A 104 -0.95 -13.07 3.35
N THR A 105 -0.72 -12.38 4.47
CA THR A 105 0.23 -11.26 4.51
C THR A 105 1.65 -11.81 4.47
N GLU A 106 2.43 -11.38 3.48
CA GLU A 106 3.86 -11.68 3.35
C GLU A 106 4.68 -10.69 4.18
N GLU A 107 5.72 -11.17 4.85
CA GLU A 107 6.74 -10.33 5.50
C GLU A 107 8.02 -10.42 4.68
N ILE A 108 8.45 -9.31 4.09
CA ILE A 108 9.55 -9.27 3.12
C ILE A 108 10.59 -8.25 3.58
N TYR A 109 11.83 -8.67 3.79
CA TYR A 109 12.94 -7.74 3.96
C TYR A 109 13.39 -7.25 2.59
N VAL A 110 13.51 -5.94 2.41
CA VAL A 110 13.81 -5.33 1.13
C VAL A 110 15.01 -4.39 1.25
N LEU A 111 15.92 -4.50 0.29
CA LEU A 111 16.96 -3.53 0.01
C LEU A 111 16.58 -2.79 -1.28
N TYR A 112 16.66 -1.46 -1.25
CA TYR A 112 16.33 -0.60 -2.37
C TYR A 112 17.43 0.43 -2.60
N ARG A 113 17.77 0.68 -3.86
CA ARG A 113 18.64 1.78 -4.27
C ARG A 113 18.15 2.41 -5.56
N GLU A 114 18.26 3.73 -5.64
CA GLU A 114 17.83 4.56 -6.78
C GLU A 114 18.67 4.35 -8.04
N SER A 115 20.00 4.30 -7.90
CA SER A 115 20.92 4.28 -9.04
C SER A 115 22.08 3.29 -8.86
N PRO A 116 22.24 2.31 -9.77
CA PRO A 116 21.19 1.85 -10.67
C PRO A 116 19.98 1.39 -9.87
N HIS A 117 18.78 1.47 -10.46
CA HIS A 117 17.56 1.07 -9.77
C HIS A 117 17.66 -0.42 -9.41
N SER A 118 17.76 -0.69 -8.11
CA SER A 118 18.07 -2.02 -7.57
C SER A 118 17.04 -2.37 -6.49
N VAL A 119 16.49 -3.58 -6.55
CA VAL A 119 15.53 -4.10 -5.59
C VAL A 119 15.90 -5.53 -5.24
N TYR A 120 16.16 -5.80 -3.98
CA TYR A 120 16.39 -7.15 -3.48
C TYR A 120 15.38 -7.49 -2.40
N MET A 121 14.48 -8.42 -2.71
CA MET A 121 13.42 -8.89 -1.83
C MET A 121 13.80 -10.25 -1.24
N ILE A 122 13.66 -10.38 0.09
CA ILE A 122 13.93 -11.61 0.84
C ILE A 122 12.72 -11.90 1.73
N TRP A 123 11.92 -12.89 1.35
CA TRP A 123 10.73 -13.29 2.09
C TRP A 123 11.12 -13.97 3.41
N LYS A 124 10.55 -13.47 4.51
CA LYS A 124 10.75 -13.97 5.87
C LYS A 124 9.58 -14.81 6.35
N LYS A 125 8.35 -14.50 5.90
CA LYS A 125 7.13 -15.26 6.21
C LYS A 125 6.20 -15.33 5.00
N ASN A 126 5.43 -16.42 4.93
CA ASN A 126 4.36 -16.66 3.96
C ASN A 126 4.79 -16.49 2.49
N ALA A 127 6.02 -16.90 2.15
CA ALA A 127 6.51 -16.90 0.78
C ALA A 127 5.65 -17.82 -0.11
N ASP A 128 5.06 -17.27 -1.17
CA ASP A 128 4.26 -18.03 -2.14
C ASP A 128 5.15 -18.63 -3.26
N GLN A 129 5.70 -17.79 -4.13
CA GLN A 129 6.42 -18.23 -5.34
C GLN A 129 7.93 -18.08 -5.27
N ALA A 130 8.43 -17.14 -4.45
CA ALA A 130 9.85 -16.83 -4.35
C ALA A 130 10.27 -16.69 -2.89
N LYS A 131 11.46 -17.17 -2.55
CA LYS A 131 12.11 -16.83 -1.28
C LYS A 131 12.95 -15.57 -1.38
N ARG A 132 13.56 -15.36 -2.55
CA ARG A 132 14.44 -14.24 -2.86
C ARG A 132 14.26 -13.83 -4.30
N ALA A 133 14.23 -12.53 -4.57
CA ALA A 133 14.17 -11.97 -5.91
C ALA A 133 15.02 -10.72 -5.99
N LEU A 134 15.97 -10.70 -6.92
CA LEU A 134 16.87 -9.59 -7.18
C LEU A 134 16.60 -9.02 -8.57
N PHE A 135 16.39 -7.72 -8.62
CA PHE A 135 16.30 -6.95 -9.85
C PHE A 135 17.30 -5.81 -9.80
N ILE A 136 18.02 -5.60 -10.91
CA ILE A 136 18.87 -4.42 -11.10
C ILE A 136 18.66 -3.91 -12.51
N ASP A 137 18.37 -2.62 -12.69
CA ASP A 137 18.12 -2.02 -14.00
C ASP A 137 19.43 -1.78 -14.76
N ARG A 138 19.98 -2.85 -15.34
CA ARG A 138 21.24 -2.87 -16.08
C ARG A 138 21.27 -4.00 -17.13
N PRO A 139 22.19 -3.96 -18.11
CA PRO A 139 22.17 -4.85 -19.28
C PRO A 139 22.21 -6.36 -18.99
N ASP A 140 22.82 -6.81 -17.90
CA ASP A 140 22.92 -8.21 -17.45
C ASP A 140 21.60 -8.77 -16.86
N PHE A 141 20.63 -7.90 -16.61
CA PHE A 141 19.25 -8.20 -16.21
C PHE A 141 18.28 -8.00 -17.37
N VAL A 142 18.74 -8.26 -18.60
CA VAL A 142 17.93 -8.19 -19.81
C VAL A 142 18.16 -9.45 -20.64
N ASP A 143 17.11 -10.02 -21.24
CA ASP A 143 17.25 -11.14 -22.17
C ASP A 143 17.53 -10.70 -23.62
N ALA A 144 17.73 -11.67 -24.51
CA ALA A 144 17.99 -11.41 -25.92
C ALA A 144 16.84 -10.68 -26.65
N GLN A 145 15.64 -10.61 -26.06
CA GLN A 145 14.48 -9.88 -26.59
C GLN A 145 14.32 -8.49 -25.95
N GLY A 146 15.25 -8.06 -25.11
CA GLY A 146 15.20 -6.76 -24.44
C GLY A 146 14.27 -6.74 -23.22
N ARG A 147 13.78 -7.89 -22.75
CA ARG A 147 12.89 -7.94 -21.57
C ARG A 147 13.72 -7.90 -20.29
N LYS A 148 13.33 -7.03 -19.36
CA LYS A 148 13.93 -6.96 -18.02
C LYS A 148 13.67 -8.26 -17.26
N LEU A 149 14.70 -8.74 -16.56
CA LEU A 149 14.74 -9.99 -15.82
C LEU A 149 14.98 -9.72 -14.33
N ALA A 150 14.54 -10.64 -13.48
CA ALA A 150 15.00 -10.77 -12.10
C ALA A 150 15.64 -12.14 -11.91
N VAL A 151 16.65 -12.21 -11.04
CA VAL A 151 17.16 -13.48 -10.50
C VAL A 151 16.26 -13.88 -9.34
N VAL A 152 15.77 -15.12 -9.34
CA VAL A 152 14.77 -15.59 -8.37
C VAL A 152 15.18 -16.97 -7.82
N GLU A 153 15.06 -17.12 -6.50
CA GLU A 153 15.10 -18.43 -5.83
C GLU A 153 13.64 -18.85 -5.59
N PRO A 154 13.14 -19.87 -6.30
CA PRO A 154 11.76 -20.32 -6.15
C PRO A 154 11.44 -20.83 -4.74
N ALA A 155 10.21 -20.61 -4.29
CA ALA A 155 9.67 -21.24 -3.10
C ALA A 155 9.16 -22.68 -3.41
N GLY A 156 8.96 -23.49 -2.37
CA GLY A 156 8.53 -24.90 -2.49
C GLY A 156 9.68 -25.93 -2.60
N ALA A 157 9.42 -27.19 -2.23
CA ALA A 157 10.44 -28.25 -2.11
C ALA A 157 10.70 -29.02 -3.42
N ILE A 158 9.71 -29.11 -4.31
CA ILE A 158 9.76 -29.96 -5.52
C ILE A 158 10.62 -29.32 -6.64
N ILE A 159 10.72 -27.98 -6.68
CA ILE A 159 11.50 -27.24 -7.69
C ILE A 159 13.02 -27.24 -7.37
N ARG A 160 13.40 -27.51 -6.11
CA ARG A 160 14.79 -27.34 -5.60
C ARG A 160 15.80 -28.38 -6.08
N LEU A 161 15.36 -29.46 -6.72
CA LEU A 161 16.27 -30.58 -7.05
C LEU A 161 17.22 -30.29 -8.22
N PHE A 162 16.99 -29.23 -9.01
CA PHE A 162 17.78 -29.00 -10.24
C PHE A 162 18.20 -27.56 -10.54
N VAL A 163 17.64 -26.54 -9.86
CA VAL A 163 18.03 -25.13 -10.10
C VAL A 163 17.91 -24.32 -8.79
N SER A 164 19.02 -23.75 -8.32
CA SER A 164 19.04 -22.85 -7.15
C SER A 164 18.52 -21.45 -7.47
N GLU A 165 18.72 -20.99 -8.71
CA GLU A 165 18.45 -19.63 -9.16
C GLU A 165 18.00 -19.61 -10.62
N VAL A 166 16.89 -18.94 -10.91
CA VAL A 166 16.38 -18.78 -12.28
C VAL A 166 16.30 -17.30 -12.63
N LYS A 167 16.63 -16.96 -13.89
CA LYS A 167 16.32 -15.64 -14.44
C LYS A 167 14.92 -15.67 -15.05
N LEU A 168 14.03 -14.80 -14.59
CA LEU A 168 12.64 -14.73 -15.04
C LEU A 168 12.31 -13.30 -15.49
N PRO A 169 11.52 -13.12 -16.57
CA PRO A 169 10.99 -11.82 -16.92
C PRO A 169 10.21 -11.20 -15.76
N ILE A 170 10.45 -9.90 -15.49
CA ILE A 170 9.77 -9.20 -14.38
C ILE A 170 8.33 -8.80 -14.72
N HIS A 171 7.95 -8.86 -16.01
CA HIS A 171 6.60 -8.61 -16.49
C HIS A 171 6.02 -9.86 -17.17
N GLY A 172 4.69 -9.89 -17.27
CA GLY A 172 3.93 -10.93 -17.96
C GLY A 172 3.25 -11.93 -17.03
N PRO A 173 2.68 -13.02 -17.58
CA PRO A 173 1.70 -13.84 -16.85
C PRO A 173 2.23 -14.52 -15.58
N GLN A 174 3.54 -14.74 -15.47
CA GLN A 174 4.12 -15.29 -14.24
C GLN A 174 4.22 -14.23 -13.14
N ALA A 175 4.68 -13.02 -13.47
CA ALA A 175 4.74 -11.90 -12.55
C ALA A 175 3.34 -11.48 -12.06
N GLU A 176 2.36 -11.43 -12.97
CA GLU A 176 0.95 -11.11 -12.66
C GLU A 176 0.28 -12.14 -11.75
N ARG A 177 0.71 -13.41 -11.82
CA ARG A 177 0.25 -14.45 -10.88
C ARG A 177 0.89 -14.32 -9.51
N ALA A 178 2.06 -13.69 -9.41
CA ALA A 178 2.81 -13.54 -8.17
C ALA A 178 2.42 -12.27 -7.41
N SER A 179 2.15 -11.17 -8.10
CA SER A 179 1.97 -9.85 -7.50
C SER A 179 1.08 -8.96 -8.37
N ARG A 180 0.41 -7.97 -7.76
CA ARG A 180 -0.32 -6.92 -8.50
C ARG A 180 0.63 -5.89 -9.10
N ARG A 181 1.88 -5.87 -8.64
CA ARG A 181 2.94 -4.93 -9.03
C ARG A 181 4.22 -5.67 -9.35
N THR A 182 4.91 -5.24 -10.40
CA THR A 182 6.20 -5.84 -10.76
C THR A 182 7.32 -5.31 -9.86
N ILE A 183 8.43 -6.04 -9.77
CA ILE A 183 9.51 -5.74 -8.81
C ILE A 183 10.15 -4.35 -9.04
N ASP A 184 10.16 -3.88 -10.28
CA ASP A 184 10.59 -2.54 -10.69
C ASP A 184 9.57 -1.42 -10.37
N GLU A 185 8.37 -1.78 -9.91
CA GLU A 185 7.41 -0.81 -9.36
C GLU A 185 7.52 -0.70 -7.83
N PHE A 186 8.48 -1.38 -7.20
CA PHE A 186 8.68 -1.25 -5.76
C PHE A 186 9.26 0.13 -5.39
N GLY A 187 8.80 0.64 -4.24
CA GLY A 187 9.44 1.74 -3.53
C GLY A 187 8.71 3.08 -3.58
N PHE A 188 9.20 4.02 -2.77
CA PHE A 188 8.51 5.29 -2.54
C PHE A 188 8.40 6.14 -3.81
N ARG A 189 9.41 6.11 -4.70
CA ARG A 189 9.36 6.73 -6.03
C ARG A 189 8.11 6.30 -6.80
N SER A 190 7.90 4.99 -6.90
CA SER A 190 6.79 4.39 -7.63
C SER A 190 5.45 4.72 -6.98
N LEU A 191 5.38 4.73 -5.64
CA LEU A 191 4.17 5.15 -4.92
C LEU A 191 3.79 6.61 -5.20
N PHE A 192 4.74 7.54 -5.13
CA PHE A 192 4.49 8.94 -5.51
C PHE A 192 4.09 9.08 -6.97
N GLY A 193 4.77 8.35 -7.88
CA GLY A 193 4.45 8.35 -9.30
C GLY A 193 3.01 7.89 -9.58
N LEU A 194 2.57 6.83 -8.89
CA LEU A 194 1.20 6.31 -9.02
C LEU A 194 0.16 7.24 -8.42
N LEU A 195 0.43 7.80 -7.23
CA LEU A 195 -0.44 8.77 -6.60
C LEU A 195 -0.65 9.99 -7.52
N ASN A 196 0.44 10.58 -8.00
CA ASN A 196 0.40 11.75 -8.88
C ASN A 196 -0.31 11.45 -10.20
N ARG A 197 0.02 10.34 -10.86
CA ARG A 197 -0.59 9.96 -12.15
C ARG A 197 -2.12 9.90 -12.06
N TYR A 198 -2.65 9.17 -11.07
CA TYR A 198 -4.09 8.97 -10.97
C TYR A 198 -4.81 10.19 -10.39
N ASN A 199 -4.16 10.97 -9.53
CA ASN A 199 -4.73 12.22 -9.05
C ASN A 199 -4.82 13.25 -10.17
N GLU A 200 -3.80 13.34 -11.03
CA GLU A 200 -3.81 14.22 -12.21
C GLU A 200 -4.90 13.83 -13.21
N ILE A 201 -4.98 12.54 -13.58
CA ILE A 201 -6.03 12.04 -14.49
C ILE A 201 -7.43 12.34 -13.92
N ALA A 202 -7.66 12.07 -12.64
CA ALA A 202 -8.94 12.32 -12.00
C ALA A 202 -9.25 13.82 -11.87
N SER A 203 -8.24 14.65 -11.58
CA SER A 203 -8.41 16.11 -11.48
C SER A 203 -8.80 16.70 -12.83
N GLN A 204 -8.15 16.27 -13.93
CA GLN A 204 -8.48 16.71 -15.29
C GLN A 204 -9.90 16.32 -15.70
N ARG A 205 -10.44 15.24 -15.12
CA ARG A 205 -11.80 14.74 -15.37
C ARG A 205 -12.85 15.33 -14.41
N GLY A 206 -12.44 16.12 -13.41
CA GLY A 206 -13.35 16.60 -12.36
C GLY A 206 -13.87 15.50 -11.43
N GLU A 207 -13.13 14.39 -11.30
CA GLU A 207 -13.51 13.18 -10.56
C GLU A 207 -12.67 12.98 -9.30
N LEU A 208 -11.65 13.81 -9.07
CA LEU A 208 -10.74 13.63 -7.94
C LEU A 208 -11.42 14.01 -6.62
N ASP A 209 -11.56 13.03 -5.75
CA ASP A 209 -11.81 13.23 -4.33
C ASP A 209 -10.59 12.75 -3.55
N PHE A 210 -9.71 13.67 -3.14
CA PHE A 210 -8.51 13.38 -2.35
C PHE A 210 -8.46 14.28 -1.14
N ARG A 211 -8.53 13.69 0.05
CA ARG A 211 -8.70 14.44 1.31
C ARG A 211 -7.70 13.97 2.34
N TYR A 212 -7.21 14.93 3.13
CA TYR A 212 -6.68 14.65 4.46
C TYR A 212 -7.85 14.26 5.38
N THR A 213 -7.69 13.18 6.14
CA THR A 213 -8.73 12.59 6.99
C THR A 213 -8.35 12.48 8.46
N GLY A 214 -7.16 12.95 8.82
CA GLY A 214 -6.65 12.93 10.19
C GLY A 214 -5.29 12.27 10.30
N GLU A 215 -4.92 11.91 11.52
CA GLU A 215 -3.61 11.36 11.84
C GLU A 215 -3.70 9.86 12.15
N GLY A 216 -2.57 9.17 12.02
CA GLY A 216 -2.43 7.77 12.39
C GLY A 216 -0.99 7.46 12.75
N GLU A 217 -0.67 6.18 12.89
CA GLU A 217 0.68 5.74 13.24
C GLU A 217 1.06 4.50 12.42
N ILE A 218 2.31 4.44 11.94
CA ILE A 218 2.91 3.25 11.34
C ILE A 218 4.27 3.03 12.00
N ASP A 219 4.48 1.85 12.58
CA ASP A 219 5.77 1.45 13.17
C ASP A 219 6.31 2.45 14.22
N GLY A 220 5.41 2.97 15.08
CA GLY A 220 5.76 3.96 16.10
C GLY A 220 5.99 5.38 15.55
N ARG A 221 5.71 5.63 14.27
CA ARG A 221 5.91 6.93 13.62
C ARG A 221 4.56 7.58 13.29
N PRO A 222 4.33 8.85 13.68
CA PRO A 222 3.09 9.55 13.37
C PRO A 222 2.97 9.82 11.87
N THR A 223 1.75 9.73 11.36
CA THR A 223 1.43 9.85 9.92
C THR A 223 0.23 10.76 9.69
N TYR A 224 0.22 11.44 8.54
CA TYR A 224 -0.98 12.05 7.98
C TYR A 224 -1.72 11.01 7.13
N VAL A 225 -3.03 10.89 7.33
CA VAL A 225 -3.87 9.92 6.62
C VAL A 225 -4.64 10.61 5.51
N PHE A 226 -4.43 10.15 4.29
CA PHE A 226 -5.16 10.60 3.12
C PHE A 226 -6.08 9.51 2.61
N VAL A 227 -7.26 9.92 2.15
CA VAL A 227 -8.18 9.05 1.42
C VAL A 227 -8.42 9.61 0.03
N ARG A 228 -8.28 8.76 -0.98
CA ARG A 228 -8.73 9.03 -2.34
C ARG A 228 -9.95 8.17 -2.66
N LEU A 229 -10.99 8.78 -3.20
CA LEU A 229 -12.13 8.07 -3.78
C LEU A 229 -12.20 8.36 -5.28
N LEU A 230 -12.41 7.31 -6.08
CA LEU A 230 -12.54 7.40 -7.54
C LEU A 230 -13.63 6.45 -8.03
N PRO A 231 -14.34 6.78 -9.13
CA PRO A 231 -15.36 5.90 -9.69
C PRO A 231 -14.70 4.70 -10.41
N LEU A 232 -14.80 3.50 -9.82
CA LEU A 232 -14.22 2.28 -10.39
C LEU A 232 -14.75 2.00 -11.82
N GLY A 233 -13.94 1.33 -12.64
CA GLY A 233 -14.31 0.93 -14.00
C GLY A 233 -13.99 1.97 -15.07
N ARG A 234 -13.39 3.10 -14.69
CA ARG A 234 -13.00 4.20 -15.62
C ARG A 234 -11.50 4.29 -15.90
N GLY A 235 -10.82 3.15 -15.78
CA GLY A 235 -9.36 3.03 -15.92
C GLY A 235 -8.58 3.35 -14.63
N TYR A 236 -9.26 3.55 -13.51
CA TYR A 236 -8.62 3.68 -12.20
C TYR A 236 -8.31 2.30 -11.59
N PRO A 237 -7.21 2.18 -10.83
CA PRO A 237 -6.77 0.90 -10.26
C PRO A 237 -7.55 0.49 -9.01
N ASP A 238 -8.23 1.44 -8.37
CA ASP A 238 -8.97 1.28 -7.13
C ASP A 238 -10.14 2.28 -7.06
N ALA A 239 -11.16 1.93 -6.27
CA ALA A 239 -12.26 2.82 -5.93
C ALA A 239 -11.91 3.69 -4.72
N ARG A 240 -11.11 3.13 -3.80
CA ARG A 240 -10.61 3.79 -2.61
C ARG A 240 -9.14 3.50 -2.42
N LEU A 241 -8.37 4.54 -2.11
CA LEU A 241 -6.98 4.47 -1.66
C LEU A 241 -6.89 5.12 -0.27
N VAL A 242 -6.23 4.46 0.67
CA VAL A 242 -5.85 5.03 1.96
C VAL A 242 -4.32 5.08 2.00
N VAL A 243 -3.75 6.25 2.28
CA VAL A 243 -2.31 6.48 2.33
C VAL A 243 -1.95 7.05 3.69
N HIS A 244 -1.00 6.43 4.37
CA HIS A 244 -0.33 7.02 5.52
C HIS A 244 0.99 7.63 5.05
N LEU A 245 1.13 8.94 5.23
CA LEU A 245 2.33 9.70 4.93
C LEU A 245 3.05 10.04 6.24
N ASP A 246 4.29 9.59 6.41
CA ASP A 246 5.11 9.91 7.59
C ASP A 246 5.20 11.42 7.82
N GLN A 247 4.94 11.91 9.03
CA GLN A 247 4.92 13.36 9.28
C GLN A 247 6.32 13.99 9.21
N GLU A 248 7.37 13.23 9.47
CA GLU A 248 8.75 13.74 9.48
C GLU A 248 9.42 13.57 8.11
N TRP A 249 9.36 12.38 7.51
CA TRP A 249 10.00 12.06 6.23
C TRP A 249 9.15 12.50 5.04
N LEU A 250 7.85 12.68 5.24
CA LEU A 250 6.85 12.88 4.19
C LEU A 250 6.89 11.74 3.16
N LEU A 251 7.07 10.49 3.60
CA LEU A 251 7.09 9.29 2.75
C LEU A 251 5.82 8.45 2.96
N PRO A 252 5.26 7.81 1.91
CA PRO A 252 4.07 6.97 2.05
C PRO A 252 4.44 5.62 2.68
N THR A 253 4.38 5.55 4.02
CA THR A 253 4.76 4.36 4.82
C THR A 253 3.67 3.29 4.85
N SER A 254 2.43 3.61 4.46
CA SER A 254 1.40 2.61 4.21
C SER A 254 0.48 3.02 3.07
N VAL A 255 0.12 2.06 2.22
CA VAL A 255 -0.88 2.24 1.17
C VAL A 255 -1.82 1.04 1.15
N SER A 256 -3.12 1.29 1.26
CA SER A 256 -4.16 0.26 1.12
C SER A 256 -5.17 0.66 0.06
N SER A 257 -5.49 -0.24 -0.86
CA SER A 257 -6.37 -0.01 -2.01
C SER A 257 -7.55 -0.98 -1.99
N TYR A 258 -8.73 -0.50 -2.39
CA TYR A 258 -9.99 -1.24 -2.31
C TYR A 258 -10.79 -1.14 -3.60
N ALA A 259 -11.58 -2.18 -3.88
CA ALA A 259 -12.47 -2.22 -5.04
C ALA A 259 -13.80 -1.50 -4.80
N ASP A 260 -14.09 -1.07 -3.58
CA ASP A 260 -15.29 -0.37 -3.17
C ASP A 260 -14.95 0.85 -2.31
N THR A 261 -15.86 1.82 -2.28
CA THR A 261 -15.65 3.06 -1.53
C THR A 261 -15.81 2.88 -0.02
N GLU A 262 -16.50 1.81 0.41
CA GLU A 262 -16.70 1.45 1.82
C GLU A 262 -15.48 0.75 2.44
N GLY A 263 -14.45 0.41 1.66
CA GLY A 263 -13.22 -0.21 2.16
C GLY A 263 -13.36 -1.69 2.56
N LYS A 264 -14.35 -2.41 2.03
CA LYS A 264 -14.63 -3.81 2.42
C LYS A 264 -13.88 -4.83 1.56
N GLN A 265 -13.56 -4.49 0.32
CA GLN A 265 -12.93 -5.37 -0.66
C GLN A 265 -11.49 -4.94 -0.90
N LEU A 266 -10.60 -5.33 0.01
CA LEU A 266 -9.17 -5.08 -0.12
C LEU A 266 -8.64 -5.68 -1.43
N LEU A 267 -7.98 -4.82 -2.21
CA LEU A 267 -7.22 -5.17 -3.42
C LEU A 267 -5.76 -5.41 -3.08
N GLY A 268 -5.16 -4.53 -2.27
CA GLY A 268 -3.81 -4.72 -1.76
C GLY A 268 -3.45 -3.72 -0.67
N SER A 269 -2.61 -4.16 0.26
CA SER A 269 -2.05 -3.38 1.38
C SER A 269 -0.53 -3.57 1.41
N TYR A 270 0.19 -2.45 1.53
CA TYR A 270 1.65 -2.40 1.54
C TYR A 270 2.08 -1.49 2.70
N VAL A 271 2.69 -2.07 3.73
CA VAL A 271 3.14 -1.33 4.92
C VAL A 271 4.65 -1.44 5.04
N TYR A 272 5.32 -0.30 5.09
CA TYR A 272 6.76 -0.18 5.24
C TYR A 272 7.08 0.03 6.71
N THR A 273 7.80 -0.93 7.29
CA THR A 273 8.26 -0.92 8.68
C THR A 273 9.78 -1.06 8.73
N ARG A 274 10.40 -0.71 9.85
CA ARG A 274 11.85 -0.75 10.07
C ARG A 274 12.63 -0.08 8.93
N VAL A 275 12.12 1.07 8.48
CA VAL A 275 12.71 1.82 7.39
C VAL A 275 14.01 2.46 7.88
N GLN A 276 15.10 2.17 7.20
CA GLN A 276 16.39 2.84 7.39
C GLN A 276 16.73 3.57 6.10
N LEU A 277 16.69 4.90 6.11
CA LEU A 277 17.04 5.73 4.95
C LEU A 277 18.55 5.92 4.86
N ASN A 278 19.06 5.86 3.63
CA ASN A 278 20.47 6.08 3.27
C ASN A 278 21.51 5.31 4.11
N PRO A 279 21.35 3.99 4.37
CA PRO A 279 22.40 3.20 5.04
C PRO A 279 23.69 3.07 4.23
N GLY A 280 23.71 3.48 2.96
CA GLY A 280 24.91 3.44 2.11
C GLY A 280 25.09 2.10 1.42
N LEU A 281 24.01 1.59 0.81
CA LEU A 281 24.02 0.29 0.13
C LEU A 281 24.99 0.28 -1.06
N SER A 282 25.78 -0.78 -1.13
CA SER A 282 26.83 -1.00 -2.13
C SER A 282 26.46 -2.11 -3.10
N GLU A 283 27.29 -2.33 -4.13
CA GLU A 283 27.15 -3.48 -5.03
C GLU A 283 27.24 -4.83 -4.31
N ALA A 284 27.88 -4.88 -3.13
CA ALA A 284 27.97 -6.13 -2.36
C ALA A 284 26.62 -6.56 -1.77
N ASP A 285 25.73 -5.60 -1.50
CA ASP A 285 24.41 -5.83 -0.91
C ASP A 285 23.40 -6.36 -1.94
N PHE A 286 23.66 -6.15 -3.22
CA PHE A 286 22.82 -6.59 -4.35
C PHE A 286 23.42 -7.82 -5.04
N ARG A 287 23.85 -8.79 -4.25
CA ARG A 287 24.30 -10.11 -4.73
C ARG A 287 23.30 -11.17 -4.32
N PHE A 288 23.05 -12.10 -5.24
CA PHE A 288 22.13 -13.21 -5.02
C PHE A 288 22.73 -14.27 -4.10
#